data_AF-A0A1F7GT03-F1
#
_entry.id   AF-A0A1F7GT03-F1
#
_cell.length_a   1.000
_cell.length_b   1.000
_cell.length_c   1.000
_cell.angle_alpha   90.00
_cell.angle_beta   90.00
_cell.angle_gamma   90.00
#
_symmetry.space_group_name_H-M   'P 1'
#
loop_
_entity.id
_entity.type
_entity.pdbx_description
1 polymer ?
#
loop_
_entity_poly.entity_id
_entity_poly.type
_entity_poly.pdbx_seq_one_letter_code
_entity_poly.pdbx_strand_id
1 'polypeptide(L)'
;MHRSKKIVITVLYIIIVAISMGAFFIFQPFSFVDNGKSKIACDNGSSFEIGPNFIYTFTDKIDSFNDAKARKICAYNIIRDYGNAYKTPQSSNYGFKPVYIKNSSWGDAWLILVATFLLGSIFIQGIKRVFFESTKDPLFTEFFKWNFFAVVFIFLGIILFLIVIRKPARHIHCQLQIAQKVVNFRNSAFQGGIIPIPEENAHINSSIKTLYETCIGSL
;
A
#
# COMPACT_ATOMS: atom_id res chain seq x y z
N MET A 1 -26.87 31.78 -19.52
CA MET A 1 -26.21 30.49 -19.87
C MET A 1 -24.71 30.45 -19.62
N HIS A 2 -23.95 31.53 -19.87
CA HIS A 2 -22.48 31.53 -19.74
C HIS A 2 -21.93 31.35 -18.31
N ARG A 3 -22.66 31.86 -17.30
CA ARG A 3 -22.30 31.77 -15.87
C ARG A 3 -22.39 30.33 -15.34
N SER A 4 -23.42 29.58 -15.74
CA SER A 4 -23.62 28.19 -15.33
C SER A 4 -22.53 27.25 -15.86
N LYS A 5 -22.07 27.45 -17.11
CA LYS A 5 -20.95 26.70 -17.70
C LYS A 5 -19.64 26.86 -16.91
N LYS A 6 -19.32 28.10 -16.50
CA LYS A 6 -18.12 28.39 -15.69
C LYS A 6 -18.18 27.71 -14.32
N ILE A 7 -19.33 27.73 -13.66
CA ILE A 7 -19.53 27.07 -12.35
C ILE A 7 -19.29 25.56 -12.46
N VAL A 8 -19.85 24.89 -13.47
CA VAL A 8 -19.66 23.44 -13.68
C VAL A 8 -18.18 23.10 -13.84
N ILE A 9 -17.45 23.84 -14.68
CA ILE A 9 -16.01 23.61 -14.88
C ILE A 9 -15.22 23.84 -13.59
N THR A 10 -15.53 24.88 -12.82
CA THR A 10 -14.90 25.12 -11.51
C THR A 10 -15.12 23.96 -10.54
N VAL A 11 -16.36 23.45 -10.46
CA VAL A 11 -16.68 22.28 -9.61
C VAL A 11 -15.88 21.05 -10.03
N LEU A 12 -15.74 20.80 -11.33
CA LEU A 12 -14.93 19.68 -11.83
C LEU A 12 -13.46 19.82 -11.41
N TYR A 13 -12.87 21.02 -11.48
CA TYR A 13 -11.50 21.22 -11.01
C TYR A 13 -11.34 20.99 -9.50
N ILE A 14 -12.31 21.42 -8.68
CA ILE A 14 -12.33 21.13 -7.23
C ILE A 14 -12.30 19.62 -6.99
N ILE A 15 -13.12 18.87 -7.73
CA ILE A 15 -13.17 17.41 -7.65
C ILE A 15 -11.83 16.79 -8.03
N ILE A 16 -11.17 17.28 -9.10
CA ILE A 16 -9.89 16.73 -9.55
C ILE A 16 -8.76 17.04 -8.59
N VAL A 17 -8.73 18.21 -7.96
CA VAL A 17 -7.79 18.49 -6.85
C VAL A 17 -8.00 17.47 -5.73
N ALA A 18 -9.25 17.23 -5.33
CA ALA A 18 -9.56 16.31 -4.24
C ALA A 18 -9.17 14.85 -4.60
N ILE A 19 -9.42 14.40 -5.83
CA ILE A 19 -9.01 13.07 -6.33
C ILE A 19 -7.49 12.96 -6.39
N SER A 20 -6.79 14.01 -6.84
CA SER A 20 -5.31 14.01 -6.91
C SER A 20 -4.68 13.89 -5.54
N MET A 21 -5.26 14.56 -4.52
CA MET A 21 -4.87 14.37 -3.12
C MET A 21 -5.19 12.95 -2.61
N GLY A 22 -6.34 12.39 -3.01
CA GLY A 22 -6.69 11.00 -2.75
C GLY A 22 -5.64 10.04 -3.29
N ALA A 23 -5.24 10.22 -4.56
CA ALA A 23 -4.19 9.42 -5.19
C ALA A 23 -2.85 9.57 -4.44
N PHE A 24 -2.43 10.80 -4.14
CA PHE A 24 -1.24 11.04 -3.32
C PHE A 24 -1.26 10.27 -2.00
N PHE A 25 -2.37 10.34 -1.27
CA PHE A 25 -2.54 9.65 0.00
C PHE A 25 -2.49 8.13 -0.15
N ILE A 26 -3.10 7.58 -1.21
CA ILE A 26 -3.08 6.14 -1.50
C ILE A 26 -1.67 5.63 -1.76
N PHE A 27 -0.83 6.41 -2.46
CA PHE A 27 0.50 6.00 -2.88
C PHE A 27 1.63 6.51 -1.98
N GLN A 28 1.30 7.06 -0.80
CA GLN A 28 2.30 7.43 0.20
C GLN A 28 3.20 6.22 0.53
N PRO A 29 4.50 6.44 0.73
CA PRO A 29 5.43 5.35 0.97
C PRO A 29 5.19 4.67 2.32
N PHE A 30 5.41 3.37 2.36
CA PHE A 30 5.38 2.59 3.61
C PHE A 30 6.48 1.54 3.62
N SER A 31 6.96 1.22 4.82
CA SER A 31 7.96 0.18 5.04
C SER A 31 7.29 -1.11 5.50
N PHE A 32 7.83 -2.24 5.07
CA PHE A 32 7.41 -3.55 5.52
C PHE A 32 8.59 -4.53 5.53
N VAL A 33 8.44 -5.63 6.25
CA VAL A 33 9.45 -6.67 6.35
C VAL A 33 9.55 -7.42 5.01
N ASP A 34 10.77 -7.51 4.48
CA ASP A 34 11.10 -8.33 3.33
C ASP A 34 11.30 -9.78 3.78
N ASN A 35 10.28 -10.61 3.55
CA ASN A 35 10.30 -12.02 3.93
C ASN A 35 11.32 -12.85 3.12
N GLY A 36 11.83 -12.35 1.99
CA GLY A 36 12.87 -13.04 1.23
C GLY A 36 14.28 -12.84 1.80
N LYS A 37 14.52 -11.72 2.48
CA LYS A 37 15.86 -11.36 2.99
C LYS A 37 15.99 -11.42 4.50
N SER A 38 14.86 -11.40 5.21
CA SER A 38 14.82 -11.51 6.67
C SER A 38 15.24 -12.90 7.12
N LYS A 39 15.89 -12.97 8.28
CA LYS A 39 16.49 -14.21 8.78
C LYS A 39 16.09 -14.53 10.20
N ILE A 40 16.09 -15.82 10.50
CA ILE A 40 16.15 -16.39 11.83
C ILE A 40 17.61 -16.74 12.09
N ALA A 41 18.19 -16.22 13.17
CA ALA A 41 19.53 -16.56 13.64
C ALA A 41 19.39 -17.45 14.87
N CYS A 42 19.82 -18.70 14.78
CA CYS A 42 19.67 -19.68 15.84
C CYS A 42 20.84 -19.58 16.83
N ASP A 43 20.59 -19.96 18.08
CA ASP A 43 21.62 -19.91 19.14
C ASP A 43 22.81 -20.86 18.86
N ASN A 44 22.59 -21.90 18.05
CA ASN A 44 23.64 -22.83 17.60
C ASN A 44 24.55 -22.24 16.49
N GLY A 45 24.37 -20.97 16.12
CA GLY A 45 25.16 -20.27 15.09
C GLY A 45 24.65 -20.44 13.66
N SER A 46 23.64 -21.29 13.42
CA SER A 46 23.01 -21.41 12.10
C SER A 46 22.05 -20.25 11.81
N SER A 47 21.80 -19.97 10.53
CA SER A 47 20.85 -18.94 10.13
C SER A 47 20.05 -19.36 8.91
N PHE A 48 18.76 -19.04 8.93
CA PHE A 48 17.78 -19.44 7.93
C PHE A 48 17.00 -18.24 7.44
N GLU A 49 16.78 -18.14 6.13
CA GLU A 49 15.89 -17.14 5.53
C GLU A 49 14.43 -17.49 5.83
N ILE A 50 13.57 -16.51 6.10
CA ILE A 50 12.21 -16.82 6.57
C ILE A 50 11.31 -17.32 5.44
N GLY A 51 11.31 -16.63 4.30
CA GLY A 51 10.41 -16.89 3.17
C GLY A 51 10.49 -18.30 2.60
N PRO A 52 11.67 -18.75 2.13
CA PRO A 52 11.85 -20.12 1.62
C PRO A 52 11.50 -21.20 2.65
N ASN A 53 11.56 -20.86 3.94
CA ASN A 53 11.25 -21.76 5.04
C ASN A 53 9.81 -21.63 5.58
N PHE A 54 8.91 -20.96 4.84
CA PHE A 54 7.50 -20.80 5.20
C PHE A 54 7.29 -20.15 6.57
N ILE A 55 8.26 -19.32 6.97
CA ILE A 55 8.18 -18.43 8.11
C ILE A 55 7.97 -17.02 7.54
N TYR A 56 6.99 -16.29 8.06
CA TYR A 56 6.74 -14.92 7.63
C TYR A 56 6.29 -14.04 8.77
N THR A 57 6.35 -12.74 8.51
CA THR A 57 5.65 -11.76 9.31
C THR A 57 5.09 -10.64 8.45
N PHE A 58 3.93 -10.14 8.87
CA PHE A 58 3.29 -8.96 8.31
C PHE A 58 3.49 -7.73 9.21
N THR A 59 4.21 -7.90 10.32
CA THR A 59 4.52 -6.88 11.32
C THR A 59 6.01 -6.93 11.67
N ASP A 60 6.45 -6.21 12.68
CA ASP A 60 7.84 -6.24 13.15
C ASP A 60 8.15 -7.46 14.05
N LYS A 61 7.17 -8.35 14.28
CA LYS A 61 7.28 -9.48 15.20
C LYS A 61 6.81 -10.77 14.54
N ILE A 62 7.42 -11.88 14.91
CA ILE A 62 6.97 -13.23 14.55
C ILE A 62 5.75 -13.58 15.42
N ASP A 63 4.65 -14.00 14.79
CA ASP A 63 3.46 -14.45 15.50
C ASP A 63 3.62 -15.88 16.07
N SER A 64 2.66 -16.35 16.86
CA SER A 64 2.75 -17.67 17.51
C SER A 64 2.80 -18.84 16.51
N PHE A 65 2.17 -18.68 15.35
CA PHE A 65 2.14 -19.69 14.29
C PHE A 65 3.53 -19.85 13.65
N ASN A 66 4.18 -18.74 13.32
CA ASN A 66 5.52 -18.71 12.73
C ASN A 66 6.62 -18.95 13.78
N ASP A 67 6.38 -18.60 15.05
CA ASP A 67 7.30 -18.83 16.16
C ASP A 67 7.54 -20.32 16.40
N ALA A 68 6.48 -21.13 16.34
CA ALA A 68 6.61 -22.58 16.48
C ALA A 68 7.53 -23.17 15.38
N LYS A 69 7.41 -22.66 14.14
CA LYS A 69 8.27 -23.07 13.02
C LYS A 69 9.71 -22.61 13.21
N ALA A 70 9.92 -21.36 13.61
CA ALA A 70 11.24 -20.80 13.89
C ALA A 70 11.99 -21.58 14.98
N ARG A 71 11.28 -22.00 16.03
CA ARG A 71 11.89 -22.84 17.09
C ARG A 71 12.28 -24.23 16.58
N LYS A 72 11.43 -24.85 15.77
CA LYS A 72 11.69 -26.18 15.20
C LYS A 72 12.84 -26.18 14.20
N ILE A 73 12.93 -25.18 13.31
CA ILE A 73 14.06 -25.10 12.38
C ILE A 73 15.38 -24.89 13.13
N CYS A 74 15.40 -24.09 14.19
CA CYS A 74 16.62 -23.91 14.99
C CYS A 74 17.01 -25.13 15.85
N ALA A 75 16.02 -25.92 16.31
CA ALA A 75 16.30 -27.11 17.12
C ALA A 75 16.67 -28.34 16.28
N TYR A 76 16.03 -28.51 15.12
CA TYR A 76 16.08 -29.75 14.35
C TYR A 76 16.59 -29.56 12.91
N ASN A 77 16.83 -28.33 12.47
CA ASN A 77 17.17 -28.00 11.08
C ASN A 77 16.10 -28.49 10.08
N ILE A 78 14.83 -28.39 10.47
CA ILE A 78 13.68 -28.86 9.67
C ILE A 78 12.85 -27.67 9.22
N ILE A 79 12.66 -27.61 7.90
CA ILE A 79 12.02 -26.51 7.19
C ILE A 79 10.48 -26.66 7.22
N ARG A 80 9.98 -27.90 7.33
CA ARG A 80 8.56 -28.26 7.22
C ARG A 80 8.24 -29.50 8.03
N ASP A 81 7.47 -29.33 9.10
CA ASP A 81 7.01 -30.42 9.97
C ASP A 81 5.48 -30.60 9.82
N TYR A 82 5.04 -31.01 8.63
CA TYR A 82 3.62 -31.17 8.27
C TYR A 82 2.85 -32.18 9.13
N GLY A 83 3.57 -33.06 9.83
CA GLY A 83 2.96 -34.02 10.77
C GLY A 83 3.00 -33.57 12.23
N ASN A 84 3.56 -32.38 12.53
CA ASN A 84 3.92 -31.98 13.88
C ASN A 84 4.68 -33.09 14.64
N ALA A 85 5.53 -33.83 13.92
CA ALA A 85 6.24 -34.99 14.43
C ALA A 85 7.32 -34.58 15.44
N TYR A 86 7.80 -33.33 15.35
CA TYR A 86 8.80 -32.79 16.25
C TYR A 86 8.17 -31.90 17.30
N LYS A 87 8.55 -32.13 18.56
CA LYS A 87 8.09 -31.32 19.69
C LYS A 87 8.66 -29.90 19.56
N THR A 88 7.80 -28.89 19.60
CA THR A 88 8.25 -27.49 19.66
C THR A 88 9.03 -27.24 20.95
N PRO A 89 10.29 -26.77 20.91
CA PRO A 89 11.05 -26.37 22.09
C PRO A 89 10.26 -25.34 22.91
N GLN A 90 10.28 -25.40 24.26
CA GLN A 90 9.46 -24.49 25.08
C GLN A 90 9.99 -23.05 25.11
N SER A 91 11.31 -22.86 25.10
CA SER A 91 11.96 -21.56 25.03
C SER A 91 12.24 -21.15 23.58
N SER A 92 12.30 -19.84 23.35
CA SER A 92 12.90 -19.33 22.11
C SER A 92 14.38 -19.71 22.08
N ASN A 93 14.83 -20.20 20.93
CA ASN A 93 16.20 -20.58 20.62
C ASN A 93 16.71 -19.83 19.37
N TYR A 94 16.10 -18.68 19.09
CA TYR A 94 16.38 -17.88 17.91
C TYR A 94 16.21 -16.38 18.13
N GLY A 95 16.97 -15.60 17.35
CA GLY A 95 16.79 -14.17 17.17
C GLY A 95 16.24 -13.85 15.78
N PHE A 96 15.17 -13.06 15.73
CA PHE A 96 14.64 -12.55 14.46
C PHE A 96 15.45 -11.33 13.97
N LYS A 97 15.90 -11.38 12.72
CA LYS A 97 16.64 -10.31 12.06
C LYS A 97 15.82 -9.80 10.86
N PRO A 98 14.90 -8.84 11.08
CA PRO A 98 14.10 -8.27 10.00
C PRO A 98 14.95 -7.41 9.06
N VAL A 99 14.69 -7.55 7.76
CA VAL A 99 15.16 -6.64 6.73
C VAL A 99 13.94 -5.88 6.21
N TYR A 100 14.04 -4.55 6.17
CA TYR A 100 12.93 -3.71 5.72
C TYR A 100 13.12 -3.29 4.28
N ILE A 101 12.03 -3.31 3.52
CA ILE A 101 11.95 -2.71 2.20
C ILE A 101 10.86 -1.65 2.20
N LYS A 102 11.06 -0.62 1.38
CA LYS A 102 10.13 0.49 1.21
C LYS A 102 9.33 0.27 -0.06
N ASN A 103 8.01 0.27 0.04
CA ASN A 103 7.15 0.36 -1.12
C ASN A 103 6.92 1.82 -1.47
N SER A 104 7.07 2.18 -2.75
CA SER A 104 6.92 3.55 -3.25
C SER A 104 7.94 4.54 -2.65
N SER A 105 8.02 5.72 -3.24
CA SER A 105 8.75 6.87 -2.71
C SER A 105 7.83 8.08 -2.59
N TRP A 106 8.24 9.08 -1.81
CA TRP A 106 7.53 10.36 -1.81
C TRP A 106 7.56 11.02 -3.19
N GLY A 107 8.62 10.77 -3.98
CA GLY A 107 8.70 11.22 -5.37
C GLY A 107 7.61 10.60 -6.25
N ASP A 108 7.38 9.29 -6.11
CA ASP A 108 6.32 8.59 -6.84
C ASP A 108 4.92 9.11 -6.45
N ALA A 109 4.68 9.33 -5.15
CA ALA A 109 3.43 9.89 -4.67
C ALA A 109 3.16 11.29 -5.26
N TRP A 110 4.17 12.16 -5.29
CA TRP A 110 4.08 13.48 -5.94
C TRP A 110 3.86 13.38 -7.44
N LEU A 111 4.57 12.48 -8.11
CA LEU A 111 4.39 12.24 -9.54
C LEU A 111 2.95 11.79 -9.84
N ILE A 112 2.39 10.88 -9.03
CA ILE A 112 1.01 10.43 -9.16
C ILE A 112 0.02 11.56 -8.91
N LEU A 113 0.26 12.43 -7.92
CA LEU A 113 -0.56 13.62 -7.69
C LEU A 113 -0.61 14.50 -8.94
N VAL A 114 0.56 14.84 -9.48
CA VAL A 114 0.69 15.72 -10.65
C VAL A 114 0.09 15.07 -11.89
N ALA A 115 0.40 13.79 -12.14
CA ALA A 115 -0.15 13.04 -13.26
C ALA A 115 -1.68 12.95 -13.20
N THR A 116 -2.24 12.66 -12.03
CA THR A 116 -3.69 12.60 -11.82
C THR A 116 -4.35 13.96 -12.10
N PHE A 117 -3.74 15.04 -11.61
CA PHE A 117 -4.23 16.39 -11.84
C PHE A 117 -4.17 16.78 -13.33
N LEU A 118 -3.07 16.49 -14.01
CA LEU A 118 -2.88 16.80 -15.43
C LEU A 118 -3.84 16.01 -16.31
N LEU A 119 -3.91 14.69 -16.13
CA LEU A 119 -4.85 13.83 -16.87
C LEU A 119 -6.30 14.27 -16.64
N GLY A 120 -6.63 14.60 -15.39
CA GLY A 120 -7.92 15.16 -15.04
C GLY A 120 -8.22 16.48 -15.73
N SER A 121 -7.25 17.39 -15.78
CA SER A 121 -7.39 18.69 -16.44
C SER A 121 -7.59 18.53 -17.95
N ILE A 122 -6.87 17.60 -18.59
CA ILE A 122 -7.06 17.24 -20.00
C ILE A 122 -8.49 16.72 -20.22
N PHE A 123 -8.97 15.85 -19.34
CA PHE A 123 -10.33 15.33 -19.40
C PHE A 123 -11.40 16.43 -19.30
N ILE A 124 -11.25 17.37 -18.35
CA ILE A 124 -12.16 18.54 -18.23
C ILE A 124 -12.12 19.39 -19.50
N GLN A 125 -10.96 19.57 -20.12
CA GLN A 125 -10.85 20.31 -21.38
C GLN A 125 -11.53 19.58 -22.54
N GLY A 126 -11.45 18.24 -22.59
CA GLY A 126 -12.23 17.42 -23.51
C GLY A 126 -13.73 17.67 -23.36
N ILE A 127 -14.24 17.66 -22.13
CA ILE A 127 -15.63 18.01 -21.82
C ILE A 127 -15.96 19.45 -22.26
N LYS A 128 -15.07 20.41 -21.96
CA LYS A 128 -15.21 21.82 -22.37
C LYS A 128 -15.37 21.95 -23.89
N ARG A 129 -14.53 21.23 -24.64
CA ARG A 129 -14.52 21.26 -26.10
C ARG A 129 -15.77 20.62 -26.70
N VAL A 130 -16.19 19.48 -26.19
CA VAL A 130 -17.34 18.70 -26.72
C VAL A 130 -18.69 19.33 -26.35
N PHE A 131 -18.86 19.78 -25.10
CA PHE A 131 -20.18 20.18 -24.60
C PHE A 131 -20.39 21.70 -24.54
N PHE A 132 -19.32 22.51 -24.60
CA PHE A 132 -19.42 23.95 -24.34
C PHE A 132 -18.89 24.86 -25.47
N GLU A 133 -18.11 24.30 -26.42
CA GLU A 133 -17.55 24.79 -27.69
C GLU A 133 -16.60 26.02 -27.74
N SER A 134 -15.61 25.86 -28.64
CA SER A 134 -14.49 26.72 -29.13
C SER A 134 -13.78 27.64 -28.11
N THR A 135 -12.80 27.09 -27.39
CA THR A 135 -11.72 27.92 -26.83
C THR A 135 -10.41 27.50 -27.48
N LYS A 136 -9.83 28.39 -28.30
CA LYS A 136 -8.47 28.32 -28.84
C LYS A 136 -7.42 28.66 -27.77
N ASP A 137 -7.72 28.42 -26.49
CA ASP A 137 -6.89 28.89 -25.40
C ASP A 137 -5.90 27.78 -24.99
N PRO A 138 -4.59 28.07 -24.98
CA PRO A 138 -3.60 27.07 -24.61
C PRO A 138 -3.76 26.64 -23.16
N LEU A 139 -3.57 25.34 -22.91
CA LEU A 139 -3.68 24.58 -21.66
C LEU A 139 -3.12 25.28 -20.41
N PHE A 140 -2.13 26.16 -20.58
CA PHE A 140 -1.33 26.76 -19.50
C PHE A 140 -1.64 28.24 -19.22
N THR A 141 -2.26 28.96 -20.17
CA THR A 141 -2.26 30.43 -20.17
C THR A 141 -3.42 31.05 -19.39
N GLU A 142 -4.57 30.37 -19.26
CA GLU A 142 -5.67 30.82 -18.40
C GLU A 142 -5.47 30.43 -16.92
N PHE A 143 -4.75 29.33 -16.65
CA PHE A 143 -4.56 28.81 -15.29
C PHE A 143 -3.83 29.82 -14.39
N PHE A 144 -2.85 30.54 -14.94
CA PHE A 144 -2.05 31.55 -14.22
C PHE A 144 -2.68 32.95 -14.15
N LYS A 145 -3.69 33.27 -14.99
CA LYS A 145 -4.35 34.60 -14.95
C LYS A 145 -5.33 34.75 -13.77
N TRP A 146 -5.67 33.65 -13.09
CA TRP A 146 -6.64 33.59 -11.99
C TRP A 146 -6.01 33.31 -10.62
N ASN A 147 -4.83 33.89 -10.31
CA ASN A 147 -4.06 33.57 -9.09
C ASN A 147 -4.87 33.58 -7.77
N PHE A 148 -5.85 34.48 -7.61
CA PHE A 148 -6.71 34.48 -6.41
C PHE A 148 -7.74 33.33 -6.41
N PHE A 149 -8.43 33.11 -7.52
CA PHE A 149 -9.44 32.04 -7.62
C PHE A 149 -8.80 30.65 -7.67
N ALA A 150 -7.53 30.58 -8.11
CA ALA A 150 -6.74 29.37 -8.10
C ALA A 150 -6.54 28.82 -6.69
N VAL A 151 -6.14 29.71 -5.78
CA VAL A 151 -5.98 29.36 -4.36
C VAL A 151 -7.31 28.94 -3.74
N VAL A 152 -8.41 29.62 -4.06
CA VAL A 152 -9.73 29.31 -3.52
C VAL A 152 -10.22 27.93 -3.95
N PHE A 153 -10.09 27.54 -5.23
CA PHE A 153 -10.54 26.20 -5.63
C PHE A 153 -9.64 25.09 -5.10
N ILE A 154 -8.32 25.33 -4.98
CA ILE A 154 -7.40 24.37 -4.36
C ILE A 154 -7.82 24.15 -2.91
N PHE A 155 -8.11 25.23 -2.17
CA PHE A 155 -8.59 25.16 -0.80
C PHE A 155 -9.90 24.38 -0.69
N LEU A 156 -10.88 24.64 -1.55
CA LEU A 156 -12.13 23.88 -1.60
C LEU A 156 -11.90 22.40 -1.94
N GLY A 157 -10.96 22.10 -2.84
CA GLY A 157 -10.55 20.73 -3.17
C GLY A 157 -9.92 20.00 -2.00
N ILE A 158 -9.08 20.69 -1.22
CA ILE A 158 -8.51 20.17 0.03
C ILE A 158 -9.62 19.86 1.04
N ILE A 159 -10.58 20.77 1.23
CA ILE A 159 -11.73 20.53 2.12
C ILE A 159 -12.53 19.31 1.65
N LEU A 160 -12.85 19.23 0.36
CA LEU A 160 -13.56 18.10 -0.21
C LEU A 160 -12.80 16.79 0.01
N PHE A 161 -11.47 16.81 -0.15
CA PHE A 161 -10.63 15.67 0.15
C PHE A 161 -10.76 15.26 1.62
N LEU A 162 -10.60 16.20 2.55
CA LEU A 162 -10.63 15.92 3.99
C LEU A 162 -11.97 15.33 4.45
N ILE A 163 -13.09 15.84 3.91
CA ILE A 163 -14.44 15.42 4.32
C ILE A 163 -14.87 14.11 3.64
N VAL A 164 -14.63 13.98 2.33
CA VAL A 164 -15.24 12.91 1.51
C VAL A 164 -14.23 11.85 1.10
N ILE A 165 -13.05 12.25 0.60
CA ILE A 165 -12.13 11.32 -0.08
C ILE A 165 -11.11 10.68 0.86
N ARG A 166 -10.77 11.33 1.98
CA ARG A 166 -9.74 10.85 2.91
C ARG A 166 -10.05 9.45 3.45
N LYS A 167 -11.29 9.20 3.86
CA LYS A 167 -11.72 7.88 4.36
C LYS A 167 -11.56 6.77 3.31
N PRO A 168 -12.16 6.87 2.10
CA PRO A 168 -11.98 5.83 1.09
C PRO A 168 -10.53 5.70 0.63
N ALA A 169 -9.77 6.80 0.50
CA ALA A 169 -8.35 6.75 0.18
C ALA A 169 -7.54 5.95 1.23
N ARG A 170 -7.87 6.10 2.51
CA ARG A 170 -7.28 5.32 3.60
C ARG A 170 -7.60 3.82 3.49
N HIS A 171 -8.85 3.47 3.19
CA HIS A 171 -9.22 2.06 2.99
C HIS A 171 -8.42 1.43 1.84
N ILE A 172 -8.28 2.13 0.72
CA ILE A 172 -7.51 1.66 -0.45
C ILE A 172 -6.02 1.55 -0.09
N HIS A 173 -5.45 2.55 0.58
CA HIS A 173 -4.06 2.52 1.03
C HIS A 173 -3.76 1.29 1.89
N CYS A 174 -4.61 1.02 2.90
CA CYS A 174 -4.45 -0.14 3.77
C CYS A 174 -4.60 -1.47 3.02
N GLN A 175 -5.52 -1.57 2.06
CA GLN A 175 -5.64 -2.75 1.20
C GLN A 175 -4.36 -2.99 0.39
N LEU A 176 -3.80 -1.94 -0.22
CA LEU A 176 -2.54 -2.03 -0.97
C LEU A 176 -1.38 -2.45 -0.07
N GLN A 177 -1.27 -1.90 1.14
CA GLN A 177 -0.22 -2.30 2.09
C GLN A 177 -0.26 -3.79 2.40
N ILE A 178 -1.44 -4.32 2.73
CA ILE A 178 -1.61 -5.73 3.09
C ILE A 178 -1.37 -6.62 1.87
N ALA A 179 -1.89 -6.25 0.71
CA ALA A 179 -1.66 -6.99 -0.53
C ALA A 179 -0.16 -7.10 -0.84
N GLN A 180 0.60 -6.01 -0.71
CA GLN A 180 2.05 -6.03 -0.93
C GLN A 180 2.79 -6.92 0.07
N LYS A 181 2.41 -6.89 1.35
CA LYS A 181 2.98 -7.78 2.38
C LYS A 181 2.72 -9.27 2.06
N VAL A 182 1.50 -9.61 1.64
CA VAL A 182 1.13 -10.99 1.26
C VAL A 182 1.86 -11.41 -0.02
N VAL A 183 1.93 -10.54 -1.03
CA VAL A 183 2.66 -10.80 -2.27
C VAL A 183 4.16 -10.98 -1.99
N ASN A 184 4.76 -10.19 -1.12
CA ASN A 184 6.15 -10.36 -0.72
C ASN A 184 6.41 -11.73 -0.11
N PHE A 185 5.56 -12.20 0.82
CA PHE A 185 5.65 -13.56 1.34
C PHE A 185 5.48 -14.62 0.25
N ARG A 186 4.44 -14.51 -0.59
CA ARG A 186 4.20 -15.50 -1.65
C ARG A 186 5.39 -15.58 -2.61
N ASN A 187 5.92 -14.43 -2.99
CA ASN A 187 7.07 -14.34 -3.87
C ASN A 187 8.37 -14.82 -3.20
N SER A 188 8.47 -14.83 -1.87
CA SER A 188 9.65 -15.39 -1.18
C SER A 188 9.52 -16.89 -0.93
N ALA A 189 8.32 -17.38 -0.63
CA ALA A 189 8.06 -18.78 -0.32
C ALA A 189 7.92 -19.69 -1.55
N PHE A 190 7.44 -19.16 -2.68
CA PHE A 190 7.10 -19.94 -3.87
C PHE A 190 7.99 -19.68 -5.09
N GLN A 191 9.20 -19.12 -4.90
CA GLN A 191 10.17 -19.02 -6.01
C GLN A 191 10.45 -20.42 -6.57
N GLY A 192 10.01 -20.69 -7.80
CA GLY A 192 10.16 -22.00 -8.45
C GLY A 192 8.89 -22.83 -8.68
N GLY A 193 7.69 -22.27 -8.49
CA GLY A 193 6.43 -22.93 -8.90
C GLY A 193 5.84 -23.90 -7.88
N ILE A 194 6.19 -23.74 -6.60
CA ILE A 194 5.65 -24.53 -5.49
C ILE A 194 4.17 -24.17 -5.27
N ILE A 195 3.31 -25.18 -5.10
CA ILE A 195 1.86 -25.01 -4.91
C ILE A 195 1.57 -24.38 -3.53
N PRO A 196 0.62 -23.42 -3.42
CA PRO A 196 0.21 -22.85 -2.15
C PRO A 196 -0.26 -23.90 -1.13
N ILE A 197 0.24 -23.82 0.09
CA ILE A 197 -0.12 -24.74 1.18
C ILE A 197 -1.44 -24.26 1.82
N PRO A 198 -2.45 -25.15 2.00
CA PRO A 198 -3.75 -24.77 2.55
C PRO A 198 -3.69 -24.14 3.94
N GLU A 199 -2.87 -24.68 4.84
CA GLU A 199 -2.70 -24.17 6.22
C GLU A 199 -2.15 -22.74 6.24
N GLU A 200 -1.17 -22.45 5.37
CA GLU A 200 -0.60 -21.11 5.22
C GLU A 200 -1.66 -20.12 4.73
N ASN A 201 -2.43 -20.50 3.71
CA ASN A 201 -3.49 -19.66 3.19
C ASN A 201 -4.57 -19.39 4.25
N ALA A 202 -4.92 -20.38 5.06
CA ALA A 202 -5.89 -20.21 6.14
C ALA A 202 -5.40 -19.22 7.20
N HIS A 203 -4.13 -19.35 7.63
CA HIS A 203 -3.53 -18.43 8.61
C HIS A 203 -3.37 -16.99 8.07
N ILE A 204 -2.97 -16.85 6.80
CA ILE A 204 -2.88 -15.53 6.16
C ILE A 204 -4.26 -14.89 6.10
N ASN A 205 -5.27 -15.62 5.64
CA ASN A 205 -6.63 -15.11 5.51
C ASN A 205 -7.24 -14.70 6.85
N SER A 206 -6.97 -15.44 7.93
CA SER A 206 -7.43 -15.06 9.27
C SER A 206 -6.73 -13.78 9.78
N SER A 207 -5.47 -13.57 9.40
CA SER A 207 -4.67 -12.41 9.81
C SER A 207 -5.01 -11.12 9.05
N ILE A 208 -5.50 -11.22 7.80
CA ILE A 208 -5.80 -10.06 6.93
C ILE A 208 -6.73 -9.06 7.62
N LYS A 209 -7.79 -9.54 8.29
CA LYS A 209 -8.77 -8.68 8.96
C LYS A 209 -8.11 -7.82 10.05
N THR A 210 -7.34 -8.45 10.93
CA THR A 210 -6.66 -7.75 12.03
C THR A 210 -5.61 -6.77 11.53
N LEU A 211 -4.86 -7.12 10.48
CA LEU A 211 -3.90 -6.21 9.84
C LEU A 211 -4.59 -4.99 9.24
N TYR A 212 -5.75 -5.19 8.64
CA TYR A 212 -6.56 -4.12 8.06
C TYR A 212 -7.11 -3.16 9.11
N GLU A 213 -7.71 -3.70 10.18
CA GLU A 213 -8.21 -2.91 11.30
C GLU A 213 -7.08 -2.11 11.96
N THR A 214 -5.90 -2.70 12.11
CA THR A 214 -4.72 -2.02 12.68
C THR A 214 -4.27 -0.85 11.80
N CYS A 215 -4.23 -1.02 10.48
CA CYS A 215 -3.89 0.06 9.55
C CYS A 215 -4.95 1.19 9.56
N ILE A 216 -6.23 0.83 9.68
CA ILE A 216 -7.32 1.80 9.83
C ILE A 216 -7.39 2.41 11.25
N GLY A 217 -6.64 1.88 12.22
CA GLY A 217 -6.45 2.51 13.53
C GLY A 217 -5.30 3.53 13.57
N SER A 218 -4.25 3.35 12.74
CA SER A 218 -2.96 4.05 12.91
C SER A 218 -2.75 5.36 12.11
N LEU A 219 -3.45 5.54 11.00
CA LEU A 219 -3.52 6.74 10.12
C LEU A 219 -4.57 7.81 10.53
#